data_AF-A0A9Q8V8L2-F1
#
_entry.id   AF-A0A9Q8V8L2-F1
#
_cell.length_a   1.000
_cell.length_b   1.000
_cell.length_c   1.000
_cell.angle_alpha   90.00
_cell.angle_beta   90.00
_cell.angle_gamma   90.00
#
_symmetry.space_group_name_H-M   'P 1'
#
loop_
_entity.id
_entity.type
_entity.pdbx_description
1 polymer ?
#
loop_
_entity_poly.entity_id
_entity_poly.type
_entity_poly.pdbx_seq_one_letter_code
_entity_poly.pdbx_strand_id
1 'polypeptide(L)'
;MSGIPSVIIRFICHIPLGFLASNGFGMYNRMKGLGSIYDAVPGGQSFLQGARVIGGVGWPLFAYNFVCFALTGFLDGLALATIGLIDLVFTIVLVAGTAMEANFLPRTYGACKHASDWRDGPDGRNFFDEAVRGGRWVGFPRAEDLCHGMVQHWAFCIAVTIIYGISGCMNLAIGLREVHGAGRRFSSTWVARSIPPDFWVLRPLALTMRHCLPSLRFLHRYAGKLLARWRPVRTQPYEYRQLLGLRAGGDAGSAPGLPFKVTSFLAEELHFVELLSLVASTEQMAAMLLGTKDPARELEELRSFTCAGTDKSQCRICDAQVCSVCAPPFPPVFSSFLLWPVFI
;
A
#
# COMPACT_ATOMS: atom_id res chain seq x y z
N MET A 1 -28.78 -6.73 11.24
CA MET A 1 -27.78 -6.14 12.14
C MET A 1 -27.05 -7.25 12.88
N SER A 2 -26.29 -8.06 12.14
CA SER A 2 -25.60 -9.21 12.72
C SER A 2 -24.28 -8.81 13.40
N GLY A 3 -23.80 -7.60 13.15
CA GLY A 3 -22.60 -7.02 13.76
C GLY A 3 -22.74 -6.45 15.18
N ILE A 4 -23.94 -6.37 15.77
CA ILE A 4 -24.15 -5.78 17.12
C ILE A 4 -23.27 -6.43 18.20
N PRO A 5 -23.15 -7.78 18.30
CA PRO A 5 -22.29 -8.39 19.30
C PRO A 5 -20.82 -7.98 19.15
N SER A 6 -20.34 -7.81 17.92
CA SER A 6 -18.97 -7.34 17.65
C SER A 6 -18.76 -5.91 18.10
N VAL A 7 -19.74 -5.03 17.92
CA VAL A 7 -19.66 -3.64 18.38
C VAL A 7 -19.45 -3.59 19.90
N ILE A 8 -20.18 -4.41 20.67
CA ILE A 8 -20.04 -4.48 22.13
C ILE A 8 -18.65 -4.97 22.53
N ILE A 9 -18.16 -6.07 21.92
CA ILE A 9 -16.84 -6.62 22.24
C ILE A 9 -15.74 -5.61 21.88
N ARG A 10 -15.83 -4.99 20.70
CA ARG A 10 -14.87 -3.97 20.27
C ARG A 10 -14.86 -2.76 21.19
N PHE A 11 -16.03 -2.34 21.70
CA PHE A 11 -16.14 -1.28 22.70
C PHE A 11 -15.33 -1.62 23.95
N ILE A 12 -15.55 -2.81 24.52
CA ILE A 12 -14.82 -3.31 25.70
C ILE A 12 -13.32 -3.37 25.44
N CYS A 13 -12.89 -3.72 24.23
CA CYS A 13 -11.48 -3.79 23.86
C CYS A 13 -10.77 -2.43 23.74
N HIS A 14 -11.47 -1.29 23.66
CA HIS A 14 -10.82 0.01 23.44
C HIS A 14 -9.83 0.38 24.55
N ILE A 15 -10.27 0.28 25.80
CA ILE A 15 -9.46 0.64 26.97
C ILE A 15 -8.21 -0.25 27.06
N PRO A 16 -8.32 -1.59 27.09
CA PRO A 16 -7.15 -2.44 27.21
C PRO A 16 -6.24 -2.38 25.96
N LEU A 17 -6.77 -2.17 24.75
CA LEU A 17 -5.94 -1.95 23.56
C LEU A 17 -5.20 -0.61 23.61
N GLY A 18 -5.84 0.46 24.09
CA GLY A 18 -5.18 1.76 24.25
C GLY A 18 -4.05 1.69 25.27
N PHE A 19 -4.26 0.97 26.37
CA PHE A 19 -3.23 0.66 27.36
C PHE A 19 -2.10 -0.18 26.76
N LEU A 20 -2.43 -1.26 26.04
CA LEU A 20 -1.45 -2.11 25.36
C LEU A 20 -0.62 -1.33 24.35
N ALA A 21 -1.25 -0.49 23.53
CA ALA A 21 -0.57 0.33 22.52
C ALA A 21 0.40 1.34 23.14
N SER A 22 -0.05 2.08 24.15
CA SER A 22 0.75 3.12 24.78
C SER A 22 1.91 2.52 25.56
N ASN A 23 1.63 1.51 26.39
CA ASN A 23 2.65 0.90 27.24
C ASN A 23 3.58 -0.01 26.46
N GLY A 24 3.09 -0.81 25.51
CA GLY A 24 3.92 -1.73 24.74
C GLY A 24 4.94 -0.98 23.88
N PHE A 25 4.52 0.12 23.23
CA PHE A 25 5.44 0.96 22.47
C PHE A 25 6.49 1.65 23.37
N GLY A 26 6.06 2.19 24.51
CA GLY A 26 6.96 2.77 25.50
C GLY A 26 7.98 1.75 26.05
N MET A 27 7.49 0.56 26.39
CA MET A 27 8.28 -0.56 26.92
C MET A 27 9.34 -0.98 25.90
N TYR A 28 8.96 -1.25 24.65
CA TYR A 28 9.90 -1.62 23.59
C TYR A 28 10.97 -0.54 23.35
N ASN A 29 10.59 0.74 23.33
CA ASN A 29 11.54 1.83 23.11
C ASN A 29 12.56 1.99 24.24
N ARG A 30 12.20 1.65 25.48
CA ARG A 30 13.14 1.60 26.61
C ARG A 30 13.99 0.33 26.54
N MET A 31 13.37 -0.81 26.24
CA MET A 31 14.02 -2.11 26.12
C MET A 31 15.13 -2.10 25.06
N LYS A 32 14.86 -1.62 23.84
CA LYS A 32 15.86 -1.62 22.75
C LYS A 32 17.16 -0.87 23.11
N GLY A 33 17.09 0.02 24.09
CA GLY A 33 18.24 0.79 24.57
C GLY A 33 19.20 0.00 25.47
N LEU A 34 18.82 -1.18 25.96
CA LEU A 34 19.63 -1.99 26.89
C LEU A 34 20.71 -2.82 26.19
N GLY A 35 20.74 -2.84 24.85
CA GLY A 35 21.89 -3.31 24.07
C GLY A 35 22.24 -4.79 24.30
N SER A 36 23.52 -5.06 24.57
CA SER A 36 24.09 -6.42 24.62
C SER A 36 23.60 -7.30 25.76
N ILE A 37 22.75 -6.80 26.67
CA ILE A 37 22.20 -7.63 27.74
C ILE A 37 21.32 -8.76 27.20
N TYR A 38 20.66 -8.55 26.05
CA TYR A 38 19.79 -9.56 25.44
C TYR A 38 20.55 -10.74 24.84
N ASP A 39 21.83 -10.57 24.54
CA ASP A 39 22.70 -11.65 24.06
C ASP A 39 23.21 -12.53 25.20
N ALA A 40 23.31 -11.95 26.41
CA ALA A 40 23.76 -12.68 27.60
C ALA A 40 22.63 -13.46 28.28
N VAL A 41 21.38 -12.99 28.17
CA VAL A 41 20.24 -13.59 28.88
C VAL A 41 19.58 -14.69 28.03
N PRO A 42 19.30 -15.89 28.58
CA PRO A 42 18.62 -16.95 27.86
C PRO A 42 17.21 -16.49 27.47
N GLY A 43 16.90 -16.55 26.18
CA GLY A 43 15.63 -16.05 25.64
C GLY A 43 15.54 -14.52 25.56
N GLY A 44 16.60 -13.76 25.88
CA GLY A 44 16.62 -12.30 25.85
C GLY A 44 16.33 -11.72 24.46
N GLN A 45 16.89 -12.30 23.40
CA GLN A 45 16.59 -11.88 22.03
C GLN A 45 15.14 -12.15 21.63
N SER A 46 14.59 -13.31 21.99
CA SER A 46 13.18 -13.62 21.76
C SER A 46 12.28 -12.65 22.53
N PHE A 47 12.63 -12.33 23.77
CA PHE A 47 11.90 -11.36 24.59
C PHE A 47 11.87 -9.98 23.94
N LEU A 48 13.01 -9.46 23.48
CA LEU A 48 13.08 -8.18 22.78
C LEU A 48 12.27 -8.21 21.46
N GLN A 49 12.30 -9.33 20.74
CA GLN A 49 11.51 -9.51 19.53
C GLN A 49 10.00 -9.55 19.82
N GLY A 50 9.57 -10.21 20.89
CA GLY A 50 8.18 -10.22 21.35
C GLY A 50 7.69 -8.80 21.67
N ALA A 51 8.48 -8.05 22.45
CA ALA A 51 8.20 -6.65 22.76
C ALA A 51 8.16 -5.76 21.51
N ARG A 52 9.03 -6.02 20.51
CA ARG A 52 9.01 -5.32 19.21
C ARG A 52 7.72 -5.58 18.45
N VAL A 53 7.26 -6.82 18.42
CA VAL A 53 6.03 -7.22 17.74
C VAL A 53 4.82 -6.56 18.40
N ILE A 54 4.69 -6.69 19.72
CA ILE A 54 3.58 -6.12 20.49
C ILE A 54 3.59 -4.59 20.42
N GLY A 55 4.75 -3.97 20.67
CA GLY A 55 4.92 -2.52 20.59
C GLY A 55 4.70 -1.95 19.19
N GLY A 56 5.04 -2.70 18.14
CA GLY A 56 4.82 -2.32 16.75
C GLY A 56 3.36 -2.44 16.29
N VAL A 57 2.65 -3.48 16.74
CA VAL A 57 1.25 -3.73 16.37
C VAL A 57 0.25 -2.96 17.23
N GLY A 58 0.60 -2.59 18.47
CA GLY A 58 -0.33 -1.99 19.41
C GLY A 58 -1.11 -0.77 18.87
N TRP A 59 -0.40 0.24 18.36
CA TRP A 59 -1.06 1.44 17.79
C TRP A 59 -1.86 1.17 16.51
N PRO A 60 -1.33 0.45 15.50
CA PRO A 60 -2.12 0.03 14.35
C PRO A 60 -3.39 -0.74 14.74
N LEU A 61 -3.30 -1.66 15.70
CA LEU A 61 -4.42 -2.45 16.18
C LEU A 61 -5.45 -1.59 16.91
N PHE A 62 -5.02 -0.64 17.74
CA PHE A 62 -5.92 0.30 18.42
C PHE A 62 -6.68 1.17 17.41
N ALA A 63 -5.97 1.77 16.44
CA ALA A 63 -6.59 2.58 15.40
C ALA A 63 -7.56 1.75 14.53
N TYR A 64 -7.15 0.53 14.16
CA TYR A 64 -7.99 -0.41 13.44
C TYR A 64 -9.27 -0.77 14.21
N ASN A 65 -9.14 -1.03 15.52
CA ASN A 65 -10.28 -1.33 16.38
C ASN A 65 -11.26 -0.15 16.44
N PHE A 66 -10.75 1.08 16.56
CA PHE A 66 -11.57 2.29 16.60
C PHE A 66 -12.38 2.49 15.32
N VAL A 67 -11.75 2.33 14.16
CA VAL A 67 -12.43 2.43 12.86
C VAL A 67 -13.46 1.32 12.69
N CYS A 68 -13.09 0.08 12.99
CA CYS A 68 -13.98 -1.06 12.80
C CYS A 68 -15.11 -1.11 13.82
N PHE A 69 -14.96 -0.51 15.00
CA PHE A 69 -16.06 -0.35 15.96
C PHE A 69 -17.23 0.43 15.35
N ALA A 70 -16.95 1.54 14.68
CA ALA A 70 -17.98 2.32 13.99
C ALA A 70 -18.58 1.56 12.80
N LEU A 71 -17.73 0.88 12.02
CA LEU A 71 -18.16 0.23 10.78
C LEU A 71 -18.91 -1.10 10.99
N THR A 72 -18.52 -1.91 11.97
CA THR A 72 -19.07 -3.28 12.15
C THR A 72 -20.55 -3.29 12.46
N GLY A 73 -21.13 -2.22 13.01
CA GLY A 73 -22.58 -2.12 13.22
C GLY A 73 -23.40 -2.06 11.93
N PHE A 74 -22.79 -1.64 10.82
CA PHE A 74 -23.45 -1.41 9.52
C PHE A 74 -23.05 -2.41 8.45
N LEU A 75 -22.10 -3.30 8.74
CA LEU A 75 -21.56 -4.26 7.79
C LEU A 75 -22.12 -5.65 8.06
N ASP A 76 -22.60 -6.30 7.00
CA ASP A 76 -23.11 -7.66 7.04
C ASP A 76 -22.33 -8.55 6.03
N GLY A 77 -22.52 -9.86 6.10
CA GLY A 77 -22.04 -10.85 5.14
C GLY A 77 -20.52 -10.91 4.99
N LEU A 78 -20.05 -10.79 3.74
CA LEU A 78 -18.62 -10.94 3.41
C LEU A 78 -17.74 -9.85 4.03
N ALA A 79 -18.26 -8.63 4.19
CA ALA A 79 -17.52 -7.54 4.82
C ALA A 79 -17.23 -7.87 6.30
N LEU A 80 -18.23 -8.38 7.02
CA LEU A 80 -18.09 -8.84 8.40
C LEU A 80 -17.11 -10.02 8.51
N ALA A 81 -17.18 -10.98 7.57
CA ALA A 81 -16.23 -12.09 7.50
C ALA A 81 -14.79 -11.64 7.26
N THR A 82 -14.60 -10.62 6.42
CA THR A 82 -13.27 -10.05 6.12
C THR A 82 -12.69 -9.34 7.34
N ILE A 83 -13.52 -8.59 8.09
CA ILE A 83 -13.12 -7.98 9.36
C ILE A 83 -12.71 -9.06 10.37
N GLY A 84 -13.52 -10.11 10.52
CA GLY A 84 -13.19 -11.23 11.41
C GLY A 84 -11.89 -11.93 11.04
N LEU A 85 -11.59 -12.05 9.75
CA LEU A 85 -10.31 -12.60 9.29
C LEU A 85 -9.11 -11.71 9.69
N ILE A 86 -9.24 -10.39 9.51
CA ILE A 86 -8.18 -9.44 9.91
C ILE A 86 -7.97 -9.47 11.43
N ASP A 87 -9.06 -9.55 12.21
CA ASP A 87 -9.02 -9.72 13.67
C ASP A 87 -8.21 -10.97 14.07
N LEU A 88 -8.41 -12.09 13.35
CA LEU A 88 -7.65 -13.32 13.60
C LEU A 88 -6.17 -13.18 13.25
N VAL A 89 -5.82 -12.46 12.18
CA VAL A 89 -4.40 -12.18 11.85
C VAL A 89 -3.74 -11.39 12.98
N PHE A 90 -4.39 -10.34 13.49
CA PHE A 90 -3.88 -9.60 14.65
C PHE A 90 -3.76 -10.49 15.88
N THR A 91 -4.76 -11.34 16.12
CA THR A 91 -4.74 -12.30 17.24
C THR A 91 -3.54 -13.23 17.14
N ILE A 92 -3.25 -13.80 15.97
CA ILE A 92 -2.08 -14.67 15.75
C ILE A 92 -0.77 -13.91 16.03
N VAL A 93 -0.67 -12.66 15.58
CA VAL A 93 0.51 -11.83 15.83
C VAL A 93 0.69 -11.53 17.32
N LEU A 94 -0.39 -11.25 18.05
CA LEU A 94 -0.35 -11.06 19.51
C LEU A 94 0.01 -12.36 20.24
N VAL A 95 -0.51 -13.52 19.82
CA VAL A 95 -0.12 -14.84 20.37
C VAL A 95 1.38 -15.07 20.19
N ALA A 96 1.91 -14.81 18.99
CA ALA A 96 3.34 -14.98 18.72
C ALA A 96 4.19 -14.04 19.60
N GLY A 97 3.82 -12.77 19.70
CA GLY A 97 4.52 -11.79 20.54
C GLY A 97 4.49 -12.16 22.03
N THR A 98 3.33 -12.56 22.55
CA THR A 98 3.17 -12.93 23.97
C THR A 98 3.87 -14.24 24.33
N ALA A 99 3.91 -15.20 23.39
CA ALA A 99 4.68 -16.44 23.56
C ALA A 99 6.18 -16.17 23.60
N MET A 100 6.67 -15.26 22.77
CA MET A 100 8.06 -14.81 22.80
C MET A 100 8.41 -14.11 24.11
N GLU A 101 7.51 -13.29 24.66
CA GLU A 101 7.72 -12.63 25.95
C GLU A 101 7.73 -13.62 27.13
N ALA A 102 6.90 -14.67 27.06
CA ALA A 102 6.80 -15.70 28.09
C ALA A 102 8.05 -16.60 28.22
N ASN A 103 9.00 -16.51 27.28
CA ASN A 103 10.28 -17.21 27.38
C ASN A 103 11.21 -16.62 28.43
N PHE A 104 10.98 -15.35 28.81
CA PHE A 104 11.79 -14.64 29.80
C PHE A 104 10.96 -14.21 31.01
N LEU A 105 9.75 -13.67 30.79
CA LEU A 105 8.92 -13.18 31.88
C LEU A 105 8.31 -14.32 32.70
N PRO A 106 8.23 -14.17 34.03
CA PRO A 106 7.53 -15.13 34.85
C PRO A 106 6.02 -15.04 34.60
N ARG A 107 5.31 -16.17 34.72
CA ARG A 107 3.86 -16.24 34.48
C ARG A 107 3.01 -15.73 35.64
N THR A 108 3.62 -15.39 36.77
CA THR A 108 2.91 -14.96 37.98
C THR A 108 3.59 -13.77 38.62
N TYR A 109 2.80 -12.89 39.22
CA TYR A 109 3.29 -11.73 39.96
C TYR A 109 4.19 -12.11 41.13
N GLY A 110 3.86 -13.18 41.87
CA GLY A 110 4.62 -13.59 43.05
C GLY A 110 6.08 -13.98 42.75
N ALA A 111 6.36 -14.43 41.52
CA ALA A 111 7.72 -14.75 41.09
C ALA A 111 8.62 -13.51 41.00
N CYS A 112 8.07 -12.30 40.86
CA CYS A 112 8.84 -11.06 40.79
C CYS A 112 9.40 -10.58 42.15
N LYS A 113 9.03 -11.21 43.27
CA LYS A 113 9.38 -10.72 44.63
C LYS A 113 10.89 -10.61 44.89
N HIS A 114 11.69 -11.42 44.19
CA HIS A 114 13.14 -11.48 44.30
C HIS A 114 13.81 -11.24 42.94
N ALA A 115 13.22 -10.38 42.11
CA ALA A 115 13.70 -10.14 40.76
C ALA A 115 15.12 -9.55 40.73
N SER A 116 15.55 -8.82 41.77
CA SER A 116 16.93 -8.31 41.91
C SER A 116 17.96 -9.43 42.15
N ASP A 117 17.56 -10.56 42.72
CA ASP A 117 18.46 -11.69 43.00
C ASP A 117 18.71 -12.57 41.75
N TRP A 118 18.00 -12.30 40.64
CA TRP A 118 18.09 -13.13 39.45
C TRP A 118 19.46 -12.99 38.78
N ARG A 119 20.02 -14.12 38.36
CA ARG A 119 21.26 -14.17 37.57
C ARG A 119 20.90 -14.61 36.17
N ASP A 120 20.37 -13.67 35.41
CA ASP A 120 19.80 -13.94 34.10
C ASP A 120 20.88 -14.34 33.09
N GLY A 121 22.08 -13.75 33.13
CA GLY A 121 23.18 -14.08 32.22
C GLY A 121 24.26 -15.00 32.82
N PRO A 122 25.06 -15.71 31.98
CA PRO A 122 26.25 -16.44 32.42
C PRO A 122 27.31 -15.49 33.03
N ASP A 123 27.26 -14.21 32.66
CA ASP A 123 28.07 -13.12 33.25
C ASP A 123 27.60 -12.70 34.65
N GLY A 124 26.50 -13.26 35.16
CA GLY A 124 25.89 -12.90 36.44
C GLY A 124 25.11 -11.58 36.43
N ARG A 125 24.92 -10.96 35.26
CA ARG A 125 24.12 -9.73 35.09
C ARG A 125 22.62 -10.03 35.23
N ASN A 126 21.92 -9.09 35.84
CA ASN A 126 20.47 -9.09 36.02
C ASN A 126 19.82 -8.07 35.07
N PHE A 127 18.80 -8.50 34.32
CA PHE A 127 18.13 -7.65 33.35
C PHE A 127 17.41 -6.46 34.01
N PHE A 128 16.66 -6.73 35.07
CA PHE A 128 15.81 -5.75 35.73
C PHE A 128 16.63 -4.69 36.48
N ASP A 129 17.72 -5.10 37.13
CA ASP A 129 18.64 -4.16 37.79
C ASP A 129 19.32 -3.24 36.78
N GLU A 130 19.81 -3.78 35.66
CA GLU A 130 20.47 -2.97 34.64
C GLU A 130 19.48 -2.01 33.97
N ALA A 131 18.24 -2.47 33.78
CA ALA A 131 17.16 -1.64 33.29
C ALA A 131 16.86 -0.45 34.23
N VAL A 132 16.75 -0.69 35.53
CA VAL A 132 16.48 0.35 36.54
C VAL A 132 17.68 1.28 36.70
N ARG A 133 18.90 0.74 36.80
CA ARG A 133 20.15 1.52 36.92
C ARG A 133 20.35 2.47 35.75
N GLY A 134 19.95 2.07 34.55
CA GLY A 134 20.00 2.91 33.35
C GLY A 134 19.07 4.13 33.37
N GLY A 135 18.23 4.32 34.39
CA GLY A 135 17.39 5.51 34.60
C GLY A 135 16.27 5.72 33.57
N ARG A 136 16.11 4.80 32.62
CA ARG A 136 15.14 4.91 31.51
C ARG A 136 13.71 4.53 31.88
N TRP A 137 13.52 3.93 33.05
CA TRP A 137 12.24 3.40 33.53
C TRP A 137 11.68 4.25 34.68
N VAL A 138 11.29 5.48 34.34
CA VAL A 138 10.66 6.41 35.30
C VAL A 138 9.37 5.80 35.84
N GLY A 139 9.27 5.67 37.17
CA GLY A 139 8.13 5.06 37.87
C GLY A 139 8.38 3.64 38.42
N PHE A 140 9.51 3.02 38.09
CA PHE A 140 9.90 1.70 38.62
C PHE A 140 11.23 1.82 39.38
N PRO A 141 11.20 2.12 40.68
CA PRO A 141 12.42 2.39 41.46
C PRO A 141 13.24 1.14 41.76
N ARG A 142 12.65 -0.05 41.66
CA ARG A 142 13.29 -1.34 41.96
C ARG A 142 13.03 -2.36 40.86
N ALA A 143 13.91 -3.37 40.79
CA ALA A 143 13.82 -4.46 39.82
C ALA A 143 12.50 -5.25 39.96
N GLU A 144 12.04 -5.47 41.20
CA GLU A 144 10.77 -6.17 41.47
C GLU A 144 9.59 -5.39 40.89
N ASP A 145 9.58 -4.07 41.07
CA ASP A 145 8.50 -3.20 40.59
C ASP A 145 8.46 -3.22 39.05
N LEU A 146 9.63 -3.19 38.39
CA LEU A 146 9.73 -3.30 36.94
C LEU A 146 9.25 -4.67 36.44
N CYS A 147 9.68 -5.76 37.08
CA CYS A 147 9.22 -7.12 36.76
C CYS A 147 7.69 -7.21 36.87
N HIS A 148 7.11 -6.72 37.96
CA HIS A 148 5.67 -6.66 38.14
C HIS A 148 4.95 -5.89 37.02
N GLY A 149 5.49 -4.72 36.65
CA GLY A 149 4.93 -3.90 35.57
C GLY A 149 4.96 -4.61 34.21
N MET A 150 6.05 -5.32 33.90
CA MET A 150 6.17 -6.08 32.65
C MET A 150 5.24 -7.31 32.64
N VAL A 151 5.12 -8.04 33.75
CA VAL A 151 4.16 -9.15 33.89
C VAL A 151 2.73 -8.66 33.78
N GLN A 152 2.41 -7.48 34.34
CA GLN A 152 1.10 -6.87 34.22
C GLN A 152 0.78 -6.54 32.75
N HIS A 153 1.74 -5.95 32.02
CA HIS A 153 1.58 -5.68 30.60
C HIS A 153 1.34 -6.97 29.79
N TRP A 154 2.14 -8.01 30.05
CA TRP A 154 1.99 -9.31 29.42
C TRP A 154 0.62 -9.94 29.70
N ALA A 155 0.13 -9.86 30.94
CA ALA A 155 -1.20 -10.34 31.32
C ALA A 155 -2.32 -9.58 30.59
N PHE A 156 -2.20 -8.26 30.45
CA PHE A 156 -3.12 -7.47 29.63
C PHE A 156 -3.09 -7.89 28.16
N CYS A 157 -1.91 -8.18 27.61
CA CYS A 157 -1.77 -8.65 26.24
C CYS A 157 -2.50 -10.00 26.03
N ILE A 158 -2.40 -10.93 26.99
CA ILE A 158 -3.17 -12.18 26.95
C ILE A 158 -4.68 -11.91 26.98
N ALA A 159 -5.15 -11.06 27.90
CA ALA A 159 -6.56 -10.74 28.02
C ALA A 159 -7.12 -10.14 26.70
N VAL A 160 -6.40 -9.18 26.12
CA VAL A 160 -6.74 -8.60 24.81
C VAL A 160 -6.78 -9.69 23.74
N THR A 161 -5.76 -10.55 23.68
CA THR A 161 -5.67 -11.62 22.67
C THR A 161 -6.87 -12.55 22.71
N ILE A 162 -7.31 -12.97 23.90
CA ILE A 162 -8.47 -13.84 24.07
C ILE A 162 -9.74 -13.15 23.58
N ILE A 163 -10.00 -11.92 24.03
CA ILE A 163 -11.23 -11.20 23.67
C ILE A 163 -11.25 -10.88 22.16
N TYR A 164 -10.12 -10.46 21.59
CA TYR A 164 -10.00 -10.19 20.16
C TYR A 164 -10.14 -11.46 19.32
N GLY A 165 -9.58 -12.58 19.77
CA GLY A 165 -9.74 -13.88 19.13
C GLY A 165 -11.20 -14.34 19.10
N ILE A 166 -11.93 -14.18 20.20
CA ILE A 166 -13.38 -14.46 20.26
C ILE A 166 -14.13 -13.57 19.27
N SER A 167 -13.85 -12.26 19.25
CA SER A 167 -14.45 -11.31 18.31
C SER A 167 -14.21 -11.72 16.85
N GLY A 168 -12.96 -12.04 16.50
CA GLY A 168 -12.58 -12.46 15.14
C GLY A 168 -13.29 -13.75 14.70
N CYS A 169 -13.32 -14.76 15.59
CA CYS A 169 -14.04 -16.01 15.36
C CYS A 169 -15.55 -15.78 15.16
N MET A 170 -16.18 -14.95 16.00
CA MET A 170 -17.60 -14.62 15.88
C MET A 170 -17.92 -13.89 14.58
N ASN A 171 -17.16 -12.85 14.25
CA ASN A 171 -17.34 -12.08 13.00
C ASN A 171 -17.17 -12.94 11.75
N LEU A 172 -16.16 -13.81 11.76
CA LEU A 172 -15.93 -14.75 10.68
C LEU A 172 -17.10 -15.74 10.56
N ALA A 173 -17.52 -16.35 11.66
CA ALA A 173 -18.61 -17.32 11.65
C ALA A 173 -19.96 -16.70 11.20
N ILE A 174 -20.31 -15.53 11.73
CA ILE A 174 -21.56 -14.83 11.39
C ILE A 174 -21.53 -14.41 9.91
N GLY A 175 -20.47 -13.74 9.46
CA GLY A 175 -20.37 -13.30 8.07
C GLY A 175 -20.41 -14.44 7.06
N LEU A 176 -19.74 -15.57 7.35
CA LEU A 176 -19.78 -16.75 6.49
C LEU A 176 -21.14 -17.45 6.48
N ARG A 177 -21.85 -17.48 7.62
CA ARG A 177 -23.20 -18.03 7.72
C ARG A 177 -24.18 -17.27 6.84
N GLU A 178 -24.08 -15.94 6.83
CA GLU A 178 -24.92 -15.09 5.97
C GLU A 178 -24.62 -15.30 4.48
N VAL A 179 -23.35 -15.40 4.11
CA VAL A 179 -22.95 -15.71 2.72
C VAL A 179 -23.45 -17.10 2.30
N HIS A 180 -23.34 -18.11 3.15
CA HIS A 180 -23.88 -19.45 2.86
C HIS A 180 -25.41 -19.47 2.81
N GLY A 181 -26.09 -18.70 3.66
CA GLY A 181 -27.54 -18.55 3.66
C GLY A 181 -28.04 -17.90 2.36
N ALA A 182 -27.37 -16.84 1.92
CA ALA A 182 -27.62 -16.16 0.65
C ALA A 182 -27.29 -17.05 -0.57
N GLY A 183 -26.23 -17.87 -0.46
CA GLY A 183 -25.80 -18.84 -1.48
C GLY A 183 -26.80 -19.97 -1.74
N ARG A 184 -27.79 -20.22 -0.87
CA ARG A 184 -28.91 -21.12 -1.18
C ARG A 184 -29.91 -20.52 -2.17
N ARG A 185 -29.89 -19.20 -2.42
CA ARG A 185 -30.63 -18.54 -3.51
C ARG A 185 -29.77 -18.28 -4.75
N PHE A 186 -28.46 -18.13 -4.59
CA PHE A 186 -27.53 -17.92 -5.71
C PHE A 186 -26.86 -19.26 -6.10
N SER A 187 -27.64 -20.06 -6.83
CA SER A 187 -27.17 -21.24 -7.56
C SER A 187 -25.87 -20.95 -8.32
N SER A 188 -24.94 -21.90 -8.28
CA SER A 188 -23.82 -22.02 -9.21
C SER A 188 -22.71 -20.96 -9.11
N THR A 189 -21.76 -21.17 -8.20
CA THR A 189 -20.35 -20.88 -8.53
C THR A 189 -19.49 -22.14 -8.37
N TRP A 190 -18.98 -22.60 -9.51
CA TRP A 190 -18.28 -23.86 -9.78
C TRP A 190 -17.07 -24.19 -8.86
N VAL A 191 -16.60 -23.25 -8.04
CA VAL A 191 -15.30 -23.33 -7.35
C VAL A 191 -15.41 -23.74 -5.87
N ALA A 192 -16.58 -23.64 -5.25
CA ALA A 192 -16.80 -24.21 -3.91
C ALA A 192 -16.62 -25.75 -3.87
N ARG A 193 -16.64 -26.39 -5.05
CA ARG A 193 -16.35 -27.83 -5.25
C ARG A 193 -14.87 -28.18 -5.32
N SER A 194 -13.96 -27.22 -5.50
CA SER A 194 -12.55 -27.50 -5.80
C SER A 194 -11.63 -27.55 -4.58
N ILE A 195 -12.11 -27.16 -3.39
CA ILE A 195 -11.34 -27.28 -2.14
C ILE A 195 -11.79 -28.57 -1.44
N PRO A 196 -10.89 -29.52 -1.14
CA PRO A 196 -11.23 -30.76 -0.43
C PRO A 196 -12.00 -30.45 0.87
N PRO A 197 -12.94 -31.30 1.28
CA PRO A 197 -13.69 -31.10 2.52
C PRO A 197 -12.76 -30.96 3.73
N ASP A 198 -11.58 -31.58 3.73
CA ASP A 198 -10.71 -31.59 4.91
C ASP A 198 -10.13 -30.21 5.31
N PHE A 199 -10.18 -29.21 4.43
CA PHE A 199 -9.69 -27.85 4.67
C PHE A 199 -10.80 -26.81 4.88
N TRP A 200 -11.77 -27.12 5.75
CA TRP A 200 -12.87 -26.21 6.11
C TRP A 200 -12.40 -24.82 6.59
N VAL A 201 -11.21 -24.73 7.20
CA VAL A 201 -10.63 -23.47 7.70
C VAL A 201 -10.07 -22.57 6.58
N LEU A 202 -9.61 -23.16 5.46
CA LEU A 202 -9.04 -22.39 4.35
C LEU A 202 -10.08 -21.92 3.33
N ARG A 203 -11.25 -22.58 3.25
CA ARG A 203 -12.36 -22.15 2.40
C ARG A 203 -12.80 -20.70 2.61
N PRO A 204 -13.00 -20.22 3.84
CA PRO A 204 -13.39 -18.83 4.06
C PRO A 204 -12.27 -17.84 3.72
N LEU A 205 -11.01 -18.19 4.01
CA LEU A 205 -9.84 -17.41 3.59
C LEU A 205 -9.78 -17.28 2.05
N ALA A 206 -10.01 -18.38 1.33
CA ALA A 206 -9.99 -18.40 -0.13
C ALA A 206 -11.14 -17.57 -0.73
N LEU A 207 -12.34 -17.65 -0.14
CA LEU A 207 -13.51 -16.86 -0.55
C LEU A 207 -13.29 -15.36 -0.34
N THR A 208 -12.86 -14.94 0.86
CA THR A 208 -12.57 -13.53 1.15
C THR A 208 -11.42 -13.02 0.28
N MET A 209 -10.32 -13.76 0.17
CA MET A 209 -9.19 -13.38 -0.67
C MET A 209 -9.61 -13.22 -2.14
N ARG A 210 -10.45 -14.09 -2.70
CA ARG A 210 -10.90 -13.98 -4.09
C ARG A 210 -11.77 -12.75 -4.35
N HIS A 211 -12.63 -12.40 -3.41
CA HIS A 211 -13.50 -11.22 -3.54
C HIS A 211 -12.77 -9.91 -3.19
N CYS A 212 -11.78 -9.95 -2.31
CA CYS A 212 -10.97 -8.79 -1.95
C CYS A 212 -9.78 -8.56 -2.89
N LEU A 213 -9.24 -9.58 -3.57
CA LEU A 213 -8.08 -9.45 -4.47
C LEU A 213 -8.26 -8.38 -5.56
N PRO A 214 -9.40 -8.31 -6.27
CA PRO A 214 -9.64 -7.29 -7.28
C PRO A 214 -9.61 -5.88 -6.66
N SER A 215 -10.28 -5.71 -5.52
CA SER A 215 -10.34 -4.45 -4.78
C SER A 215 -8.96 -4.04 -4.26
N LEU A 216 -8.18 -4.98 -3.73
CA LEU A 216 -6.81 -4.75 -3.26
C LEU A 216 -5.86 -4.39 -4.42
N ARG A 217 -5.98 -5.05 -5.58
CA ARG A 217 -5.22 -4.68 -6.80
C ARG A 217 -5.56 -3.27 -7.26
N PHE A 218 -6.83 -2.89 -7.19
CA PHE A 218 -7.29 -1.56 -7.53
C PHE A 218 -6.74 -0.53 -6.54
N LEU A 219 -6.87 -0.78 -5.23
CA LEU A 219 -6.37 0.08 -4.17
C LEU A 219 -4.85 0.24 -4.25
N HIS A 220 -4.11 -0.84 -4.52
CA HIS A 220 -2.67 -0.81 -4.75
C HIS A 220 -2.30 0.06 -5.97
N ARG A 221 -3.05 -0.04 -7.08
CA ARG A 221 -2.84 0.80 -8.26
C ARG A 221 -3.05 2.29 -7.95
N TYR A 222 -4.09 2.62 -7.19
CA TYR A 222 -4.41 4.00 -6.82
C TYR A 222 -3.48 4.55 -5.75
N ALA A 223 -3.11 3.76 -4.75
CA ALA A 223 -2.10 4.08 -3.76
C ALA A 223 -0.73 4.30 -4.43
N GLY A 224 -0.36 3.47 -5.42
CA GLY A 224 0.83 3.66 -6.24
C GLY A 224 0.80 4.98 -7.04
N LYS A 225 -0.35 5.35 -7.62
CA LYS A 225 -0.53 6.65 -8.30
C LYS A 225 -0.46 7.84 -7.35
N LEU A 226 -1.04 7.72 -6.15
CA LEU A 226 -0.94 8.74 -5.10
C LEU A 226 0.51 8.86 -4.63
N LEU A 227 1.17 7.78 -4.28
CA LEU A 227 2.58 7.80 -3.88
C LEU A 227 3.50 8.32 -5.00
N ALA A 228 3.20 8.04 -6.27
CA ALA A 228 3.93 8.59 -7.41
C ALA A 228 3.73 10.11 -7.58
N ARG A 229 2.54 10.65 -7.25
CA ARG A 229 2.30 12.11 -7.22
C ARG A 229 3.04 12.82 -6.09
N TRP A 230 3.30 12.11 -4.99
CA TRP A 230 3.93 12.67 -3.79
C TRP A 230 5.44 12.45 -3.74
N ARG A 231 5.99 11.55 -4.56
CA ARG A 231 7.43 11.52 -4.80
C ARG A 231 7.80 12.76 -5.62
N PRO A 232 8.69 13.64 -5.14
CA PRO A 232 9.30 14.62 -6.01
C PRO A 232 9.88 13.86 -7.20
N VAL A 233 9.61 14.34 -8.42
CA VAL A 233 10.10 13.77 -9.67
C VAL A 233 11.62 13.76 -9.62
N ARG A 234 12.17 12.70 -9.02
CA ARG A 234 13.58 12.36 -9.13
C ARG A 234 13.67 11.83 -10.54
N THR A 235 14.21 12.67 -11.42
CA THR A 235 14.54 12.34 -12.81
C THR A 235 15.31 11.03 -12.83
N GLN A 236 14.58 9.92 -12.99
CA GLN A 236 15.19 8.65 -13.30
C GLN A 236 15.57 8.72 -14.78
N PRO A 237 16.85 8.59 -15.12
CA PRO A 237 17.26 8.54 -16.51
C PRO A 237 16.67 7.28 -17.15
N TYR A 238 15.95 7.50 -18.24
CA TYR A 238 15.21 6.49 -18.99
C TYR A 238 16.15 5.42 -19.56
N GLU A 239 16.10 4.22 -18.98
CA GLU A 239 16.74 2.99 -19.50
C GLU A 239 16.22 2.56 -20.89
N TYR A 240 15.17 3.21 -21.41
CA TYR A 240 14.65 2.96 -22.76
C TYR A 240 15.58 3.47 -23.88
N ARG A 241 16.60 4.30 -23.55
CA ARG A 241 17.56 4.85 -24.53
C ARG A 241 18.60 3.83 -25.01
N GLN A 242 18.88 2.78 -24.21
CA GLN A 242 19.79 1.70 -24.61
C GLN A 242 19.15 0.69 -25.57
N LEU A 243 17.83 0.48 -25.48
CA LEU A 243 17.10 -0.41 -26.40
C LEU A 243 17.04 0.11 -27.84
N LEU A 244 17.18 1.43 -28.05
CA LEU A 244 17.16 2.06 -29.37
C LEU A 244 18.56 2.34 -29.96
N GLY A 245 19.65 1.91 -29.30
CA GLY A 245 21.01 2.03 -29.83
C GLY A 245 21.51 3.47 -30.03
N LEU A 246 20.83 4.48 -29.48
CA LEU A 246 21.21 5.88 -29.62
C LEU A 246 22.37 6.21 -28.68
N ARG A 247 23.60 6.03 -29.17
CA ARG A 247 24.84 6.50 -28.53
C ARG A 247 24.74 8.01 -28.29
N ALA A 248 24.63 8.41 -27.03
CA ALA A 248 24.74 9.80 -26.63
C ALA A 248 26.20 10.27 -26.76
N GLY A 249 26.57 10.73 -27.95
CA GLY A 249 27.74 11.57 -28.16
C GLY A 249 27.25 12.92 -28.67
N GLY A 250 27.11 13.89 -27.77
CA GLY A 250 26.68 15.25 -28.10
C GLY A 250 26.42 16.08 -26.85
N ASP A 251 27.07 17.24 -26.80
CA ASP A 251 27.29 18.11 -25.65
C ASP A 251 26.08 18.45 -24.77
N ALA A 252 26.36 18.54 -23.46
CA ALA A 252 25.44 19.00 -22.43
C ALA A 252 25.04 20.47 -22.68
N GLY A 253 23.93 20.68 -23.38
CA GLY A 253 23.36 22.00 -23.61
C GLY A 253 22.22 22.06 -24.64
N SER A 254 22.03 21.01 -25.44
CA SER A 254 20.92 20.89 -26.39
C SER A 254 19.71 20.21 -25.76
N ALA A 255 18.55 20.87 -25.86
CA ALA A 255 17.24 20.44 -25.39
C ALA A 255 16.86 19.05 -25.94
N PRO A 256 15.92 18.32 -25.29
CA PRO A 256 15.57 16.95 -25.63
C PRO A 256 14.71 16.89 -26.91
N GLY A 257 15.29 17.18 -28.07
CA GLY A 257 14.69 16.94 -29.37
C GLY A 257 15.08 15.55 -29.91
N LEU A 258 14.17 14.88 -30.57
CA LEU A 258 14.51 13.77 -31.46
C LEU A 258 15.43 14.30 -32.58
N PRO A 259 16.39 13.50 -33.08
CA PRO A 259 17.17 13.90 -34.25
C PRO A 259 16.22 14.19 -35.41
N PHE A 260 16.47 15.28 -36.15
CA PHE A 260 15.62 15.71 -37.27
C PHE A 260 15.31 14.59 -38.29
N LYS A 261 16.26 13.66 -38.48
CA LYS A 261 16.08 12.49 -39.36
C LYS A 261 14.94 11.57 -38.90
N VAL A 262 14.73 11.43 -37.59
CA VAL A 262 13.65 10.59 -37.04
C VAL A 262 12.31 11.31 -37.11
N THR A 263 12.29 12.63 -36.87
CA THR A 263 11.06 13.43 -36.98
C THR A 263 10.63 13.61 -38.44
N SER A 264 11.57 13.68 -39.39
CA SER A 264 11.25 13.71 -40.83
C SER A 264 10.66 12.39 -41.32
N PHE A 265 11.16 11.23 -40.87
CA PHE A 265 10.53 9.93 -41.18
C PHE A 265 9.13 9.82 -40.60
N LEU A 266 8.91 10.33 -39.38
CA LEU A 266 7.56 10.38 -38.81
C LEU A 266 6.65 11.30 -39.63
N ALA A 267 7.17 12.47 -40.04
CA ALA A 267 6.42 13.40 -40.87
C ALA A 267 6.04 12.77 -42.20
N GLU A 268 6.94 12.04 -42.88
CA GLU A 268 6.66 11.35 -44.14
C GLU A 268 5.50 10.35 -44.07
N GLU A 269 5.30 9.70 -42.92
CA GLU A 269 4.26 8.68 -42.71
C GLU A 269 2.94 9.23 -42.13
N LEU A 270 2.93 10.48 -41.64
CA LEU A 270 1.77 11.09 -40.99
C LEU A 270 1.22 12.27 -41.77
N HIS A 271 -0.11 12.42 -41.78
CA HIS A 271 -0.71 13.61 -42.34
C HIS A 271 -0.39 14.84 -41.48
N PHE A 272 -0.23 16.02 -42.08
CA PHE A 272 0.15 17.23 -41.33
C PHE A 272 -0.83 17.56 -40.16
N VAL A 273 -2.11 17.25 -40.32
CA VAL A 273 -3.14 17.41 -39.26
C VAL A 273 -2.93 16.44 -38.10
N GLU A 274 -2.46 15.24 -38.37
CA GLU A 274 -2.13 14.25 -37.35
C GLU A 274 -0.84 14.63 -36.63
N LEU A 275 0.14 15.17 -37.37
CA LEU A 275 1.35 15.74 -36.79
C LEU A 275 1.03 16.91 -35.85
N LEU A 276 0.13 17.81 -36.23
CA LEU A 276 -0.36 18.90 -35.38
C LEU A 276 -1.08 18.37 -34.14
N SER A 277 -1.92 17.35 -34.30
CA SER A 277 -2.64 16.72 -33.18
C SER A 277 -1.67 16.03 -32.21
N LEU A 278 -0.60 15.42 -32.74
CA LEU A 278 0.45 14.77 -31.96
C LEU A 278 1.26 15.79 -31.15
N VAL A 279 1.65 16.91 -31.78
CA VAL A 279 2.31 18.04 -31.10
C VAL A 279 1.38 18.63 -30.03
N ALA A 280 0.09 18.81 -30.33
CA ALA A 280 -0.87 19.38 -29.38
C ALA A 280 -1.26 18.45 -28.23
N SER A 281 -0.90 17.16 -28.30
CA SER A 281 -1.35 16.15 -27.33
C SER A 281 -0.73 16.36 -25.93
N THR A 282 0.56 16.69 -25.85
CA THR A 282 1.28 16.95 -24.60
C THR A 282 2.46 17.89 -24.83
N GLU A 283 2.78 18.75 -23.86
CA GLU A 283 3.96 19.63 -23.91
C GLU A 283 5.28 18.84 -24.07
N GLN A 284 5.33 17.62 -23.53
CA GLN A 284 6.48 16.73 -23.68
C GLN A 284 6.65 16.21 -25.10
N MET A 285 5.56 15.83 -25.78
CA MET A 285 5.62 15.45 -27.20
C MET A 285 5.95 16.64 -28.10
N ALA A 286 5.39 17.81 -27.82
CA ALA A 286 5.74 19.04 -28.54
C ALA A 286 7.25 19.34 -28.44
N ALA A 287 7.80 19.34 -27.22
CA ALA A 287 9.22 19.59 -26.99
C ALA A 287 10.14 18.52 -27.59
N MET A 288 9.64 17.28 -27.69
CA MET A 288 10.38 16.16 -28.28
C MET A 288 10.41 16.22 -29.82
N LEU A 289 9.34 16.69 -30.45
CA LEU A 289 9.19 16.73 -31.90
C LEU A 289 9.69 18.04 -32.54
N LEU A 290 9.48 19.18 -31.87
CA LEU A 290 9.76 20.53 -32.39
C LEU A 290 10.88 21.26 -31.62
N GLY A 291 11.56 20.55 -30.72
CA GLY A 291 12.54 21.14 -29.83
C GLY A 291 11.95 22.24 -28.94
N THR A 292 12.83 23.01 -28.30
CA THR A 292 12.43 24.11 -27.38
C THR A 292 12.93 25.48 -27.84
N LYS A 293 13.64 25.56 -28.96
CA LYS A 293 14.31 26.81 -29.39
C LYS A 293 13.44 27.63 -30.34
N ASP A 294 12.75 27.00 -31.28
CA ASP A 294 11.87 27.71 -32.23
C ASP A 294 10.81 26.78 -32.86
N PRO A 295 9.78 26.36 -32.09
CA PRO A 295 8.88 25.28 -32.50
C PRO A 295 8.03 25.63 -33.73
N ALA A 296 7.75 26.92 -33.95
CA ALA A 296 6.98 27.37 -35.12
C ALA A 296 7.77 27.17 -36.43
N ARG A 297 9.08 27.40 -36.39
CA ARG A 297 9.97 27.22 -37.54
C ARG A 297 10.19 25.74 -37.85
N GLU A 298 10.45 24.92 -36.84
CA GLU A 298 10.65 23.47 -37.02
C GLU A 298 9.37 22.79 -37.55
N LEU A 299 8.20 23.24 -37.12
CA LEU A 299 6.92 22.75 -37.62
C LEU A 299 6.69 23.07 -39.10
N GLU A 300 7.09 24.26 -39.55
CA GLU A 300 6.99 24.65 -40.96
C GLU A 300 8.01 23.88 -41.83
N GLU A 301 9.19 23.56 -41.30
CA GLU A 301 10.16 22.69 -41.98
C GLU A 301 9.60 21.26 -42.13
N LEU A 302 8.99 20.70 -41.08
CA LEU A 302 8.37 19.37 -41.12
C LEU A 302 7.16 19.30 -42.06
N ARG A 303 6.42 20.40 -42.23
CA ARG A 303 5.30 20.50 -43.18
C ARG A 303 5.70 20.16 -44.62
N SER A 304 6.95 20.42 -44.99
CA SER A 304 7.42 20.10 -46.33
C SER A 304 7.53 18.58 -46.60
N PHE A 305 7.68 17.78 -45.54
CA PHE A 305 7.92 16.33 -45.57
C PHE A 305 6.66 15.47 -45.42
N THR A 306 5.51 16.01 -45.01
CA THR A 306 4.30 15.22 -44.72
C THR A 306 3.56 14.68 -45.95
N CYS A 307 4.25 14.58 -47.10
CA CYS A 307 3.62 14.41 -48.39
C CYS A 307 4.62 13.94 -49.47
N ALA A 308 4.46 12.72 -49.98
CA ALA A 308 5.30 12.16 -51.05
C ALA A 308 4.73 12.51 -52.45
N GLY A 309 5.26 13.56 -53.09
CA GLY A 309 4.92 13.90 -54.49
C GLY A 309 5.14 15.37 -54.85
N THR A 310 5.28 15.65 -56.15
CA THR A 310 5.55 17.00 -56.69
C THR A 310 4.30 17.87 -56.85
N ASP A 311 3.10 17.30 -56.81
CA ASP A 311 1.85 18.03 -57.02
C ASP A 311 1.10 18.25 -55.70
N LYS A 312 1.44 19.35 -55.03
CA LYS A 312 0.75 19.82 -53.82
C LYS A 312 -0.44 20.70 -54.21
N SER A 313 -1.64 20.31 -53.80
CA SER A 313 -2.88 21.06 -53.97
C SER A 313 -3.36 21.63 -52.63
N GLN A 314 -4.07 22.76 -52.61
CA GLN A 314 -4.68 23.27 -51.38
C GLN A 314 -5.95 22.48 -51.03
N CYS A 315 -6.06 22.07 -49.76
CA CYS A 315 -7.27 21.51 -49.18
C CYS A 315 -8.35 22.58 -49.15
N ARG A 316 -9.45 22.35 -49.86
CA ARG A 316 -10.57 23.31 -49.94
C ARG A 316 -11.28 23.58 -48.61
N ILE A 317 -11.05 22.76 -47.58
CA ILE A 317 -11.72 22.85 -46.26
C ILE A 317 -10.90 23.63 -45.25
N CYS A 318 -9.57 23.49 -45.25
CA CYS A 318 -8.69 24.07 -44.23
C CYS A 318 -7.49 24.83 -44.79
N ASP A 319 -7.42 25.03 -46.11
CA ASP A 319 -6.31 25.69 -46.83
C ASP A 319 -4.91 25.08 -46.63
N ALA A 320 -4.82 23.90 -46.00
CA ALA A 320 -3.57 23.14 -45.85
C ALA A 320 -3.16 22.45 -47.17
N GLN A 321 -1.86 22.25 -47.41
CA GLN A 321 -1.39 21.55 -48.61
C GLN A 321 -1.65 20.03 -48.49
N VAL A 322 -2.20 19.43 -49.53
CA VAL A 322 -2.53 18.00 -49.65
C VAL A 322 -1.94 17.48 -50.97
N CYS A 323 -1.33 16.31 -50.92
CA CYS A 323 -0.84 15.64 -52.12
C CYS A 323 -2.00 15.18 -53.01
N SER A 324 -1.81 15.21 -54.33
CA SER A 324 -2.77 14.66 -55.29
C SER A 324 -3.19 13.21 -55.01
N VAL A 325 -2.28 12.41 -54.43
CA VAL A 325 -2.52 11.01 -54.00
C VAL A 325 -3.44 10.93 -52.77
N CYS A 326 -3.45 11.95 -51.93
CA CYS A 326 -4.24 12.02 -50.70
C CYS A 326 -5.60 12.70 -50.93
N ALA A 327 -5.88 13.19 -52.14
CA ALA A 327 -7.18 13.73 -52.50
C ALA A 327 -8.18 12.57 -52.70
N PRO A 328 -9.28 12.49 -51.93
CA PRO A 328 -10.29 11.47 -52.17
C PRO A 328 -11.00 11.72 -53.52
N PRO A 329 -11.39 10.68 -54.27
CA PRO A 329 -12.17 10.84 -55.48
C PRO A 329 -13.65 11.15 -55.14
N PHE A 330 -14.18 12.26 -55.69
CA PHE A 330 -15.62 12.57 -55.91
C PHE A 330 -16.49 13.11 -54.73
N PRO A 331 -17.64 13.81 -55.00
CA PRO A 331 -17.73 15.28 -54.91
C PRO A 331 -18.82 15.76 -53.88
N PRO A 332 -19.31 17.03 -53.89
CA PRO A 332 -19.74 17.73 -52.69
C PRO A 332 -21.20 17.46 -52.29
N VAL A 333 -21.48 17.49 -50.98
CA VAL A 333 -22.82 17.80 -50.47
C VAL A 333 -22.71 18.89 -49.41
N PHE A 334 -23.17 20.07 -49.81
CA PHE A 334 -23.72 21.21 -49.05
C PHE A 334 -23.62 21.13 -47.51
N SER A 335 -22.88 22.03 -46.85
CA SER A 335 -23.21 23.44 -46.56
C SER A 335 -23.97 23.62 -45.25
N SER A 336 -23.56 24.68 -44.53
CA SER A 336 -24.17 25.32 -43.35
C SER A 336 -23.64 24.73 -42.03
N PHE A 337 -22.96 25.43 -41.13
CA PHE A 337 -22.95 26.85 -40.71
C PHE A 337 -21.51 27.22 -40.29
N LEU A 338 -20.89 28.24 -40.89
CA LEU A 338 -20.92 29.66 -40.48
C LEU A 338 -20.22 29.94 -39.13
N LEU A 339 -19.14 30.73 -39.26
CA LEU A 339 -18.61 31.75 -38.35
C LEU A 339 -17.64 31.35 -37.23
N TRP A 340 -16.36 31.38 -37.58
CA TRP A 340 -15.35 32.18 -36.83
C TRP A 340 -15.80 33.66 -36.75
N PRO A 341 -15.49 34.41 -35.68
CA PRO A 341 -14.17 35.07 -35.53
C PRO A 341 -13.52 34.83 -34.14
N VAL A 342 -12.20 34.64 -34.02
CA VAL A 342 -11.09 35.62 -34.05
C VAL A 342 -11.00 36.47 -32.76
N PHE A 343 -9.91 36.20 -32.03
CA PHE A 343 -9.02 37.12 -31.28
C PHE A 343 -9.58 38.38 -30.61
N ILE A 344 -9.40 38.45 -29.28
CA ILE A 344 -8.40 39.34 -28.64
C ILE A 344 -7.58 38.49 -27.68
#